data_AF-A0A3D4CIX3-F1
#
_entry.id   AF-A0A3D4CIX3-F1
#
_cell.length_a   1.000
_cell.length_b   1.000
_cell.length_c   1.000
_cell.angle_alpha   90.00
_cell.angle_beta   90.00
_cell.angle_gamma   90.00
#
_symmetry.space_group_name_H-M   'P 1'
#
loop_
_entity.id
_entity.type
_entity.pdbx_description
1 polymer ?
#
loop_
_entity_poly.entity_id
_entity_poly.type
_entity_poly.pdbx_seq_one_letter_code
_entity_poly.pdbx_strand_id
1 'polypeptide(L)'
;MIPADTEFLLLYALYGVMTLFLAQGLIRSEKKKYFITNSVVFLCYLVFMIYIFSDAENFKYGNSLSVLFYGALFVLLHFAVLGLIKLVRTSMK
;
A
#
# COMPACT_ATOMS: atom_id res chain seq x y z
N MET A 1 -10.33 7.46 16.99
CA MET A 1 -11.13 7.89 15.82
C MET A 1 -10.21 7.78 14.62
N ILE A 2 -10.65 7.14 13.54
CA ILE A 2 -9.83 7.05 12.32
C ILE A 2 -9.73 8.48 11.74
N PRO A 3 -8.52 9.01 11.45
CA PRO A 3 -8.38 10.33 10.86
C PRO A 3 -9.12 10.41 9.53
N ALA A 4 -9.85 11.50 9.31
CA ALA A 4 -10.64 11.71 8.10
C ALA A 4 -10.21 12.97 7.34
N ASP A 5 -9.06 13.53 7.70
CA ASP A 5 -8.47 14.66 6.97
C ASP A 5 -8.10 14.25 5.55
N THR A 6 -8.00 15.23 4.65
CA THR A 6 -7.88 14.98 3.20
C THR A 6 -6.63 14.16 2.87
N GLU A 7 -5.54 14.36 3.60
CA GLU A 7 -4.28 13.63 3.45
C GLU A 7 -4.44 12.15 3.81
N PHE A 8 -5.18 11.84 4.88
CA PHE A 8 -5.46 10.47 5.29
C PHE A 8 -6.45 9.79 4.35
N LEU A 9 -7.46 10.52 3.84
CA LEU A 9 -8.36 10.00 2.82
C LEU A 9 -7.61 9.64 1.53
N LEU A 10 -6.66 10.49 1.10
CA LEU A 10 -5.79 10.19 -0.04
C LEU A 10 -4.95 8.94 0.23
N LEU A 11 -4.38 8.82 1.42
CA LEU A 11 -3.61 7.65 1.83
C LEU A 11 -4.47 6.38 1.74
N TYR A 12 -5.69 6.38 2.29
CA TYR A 12 -6.61 5.25 2.22
C TYR A 12 -7.00 4.90 0.79
N ALA A 13 -7.20 5.91 -0.07
CA ALA A 13 -7.45 5.70 -1.49
C ALA A 13 -6.26 4.98 -2.17
N LEU A 14 -5.01 5.34 -1.86
CA LEU A 14 -3.82 4.65 -2.40
C LEU A 14 -3.77 3.17 -1.98
N TYR A 15 -4.04 2.86 -0.71
CA TYR A 15 -4.15 1.47 -0.25
C TYR A 15 -5.28 0.74 -0.98
N GLY A 16 -6.44 1.38 -1.14
CA GLY A 16 -7.58 0.83 -1.87
C GLY A 16 -7.24 0.48 -3.31
N VAL A 17 -6.62 1.41 -4.05
CA VAL A 17 -6.18 1.19 -5.43
C VAL A 17 -5.17 0.04 -5.52
N MET A 18 -4.18 -0.01 -4.63
CA MET A 18 -3.20 -1.11 -4.62
C MET A 18 -3.87 -2.45 -4.34
N THR A 19 -4.79 -2.49 -3.37
CA THR A 19 -5.54 -3.69 -3.02
C THR A 19 -6.36 -4.20 -4.21
N LEU A 20 -7.08 -3.30 -4.90
CA LEU A 20 -7.87 -3.63 -6.08
C LEU A 20 -6.98 -4.13 -7.22
N PHE A 21 -5.84 -3.49 -7.47
CA PHE A 21 -4.87 -3.91 -8.48
C PHE A 21 -4.37 -5.34 -8.21
N LEU A 22 -3.95 -5.63 -6.97
CA LEU A 22 -3.47 -6.94 -6.57
C LEU A 22 -4.59 -8.00 -6.64
N ALA A 23 -5.79 -7.67 -6.19
CA ALA A 23 -6.97 -8.55 -6.26
C ALA A 23 -7.34 -8.89 -7.72
N GLN A 24 -7.37 -7.88 -8.60
CA GLN A 24 -7.61 -8.10 -10.04
C GLN A 24 -6.55 -9.01 -10.65
N GLY A 25 -5.28 -8.83 -10.30
CA GLY A 25 -4.19 -9.70 -10.74
C GLY A 25 -4.33 -11.14 -10.22
N LEU A 26 -4.70 -11.31 -8.94
CA LEU A 26 -4.98 -12.62 -8.36
C LEU A 26 -6.15 -13.35 -9.02
N ILE A 27 -7.16 -12.63 -9.53
CA ILE A 27 -8.31 -13.23 -10.20
C ILE A 27 -8.00 -13.52 -11.67
N ARG A 28 -7.39 -12.59 -12.40
CA ARG A 28 -7.32 -12.63 -13.88
C ARG A 28 -5.96 -12.99 -14.47
N SER A 29 -4.86 -12.84 -13.73
CA SER A 29 -3.51 -13.06 -14.28
C SER A 29 -3.12 -14.54 -14.32
N GLU A 30 -2.39 -14.95 -15.35
CA GLU A 30 -1.68 -16.25 -15.42
C GLU A 30 -0.47 -16.30 -14.48
N LYS A 31 0.12 -15.13 -14.16
CA LYS A 31 1.28 -15.02 -13.25
C LYS A 31 0.86 -14.99 -11.78
N LYS A 32 0.05 -15.96 -11.35
CA LYS A 32 -0.53 -16.01 -10.00
C LYS A 32 0.52 -15.89 -8.89
N LYS A 33 1.64 -16.62 -9.00
CA LYS A 33 2.73 -16.58 -8.00
C LYS A 33 3.25 -15.16 -7.74
N TYR A 34 3.43 -14.37 -8.79
CA TYR A 34 3.85 -12.97 -8.67
C TYR A 34 2.83 -12.15 -7.87
N PHE A 35 1.54 -12.27 -8.19
CA PHE A 35 0.50 -11.54 -7.49
C PHE A 35 0.34 -12.03 -6.04
N ILE A 36 0.45 -13.34 -5.78
CA ILE A 36 0.40 -13.90 -4.42
C ILE A 36 1.52 -13.32 -3.56
N THR A 37 2.78 -13.35 -4.02
CA THR A 37 3.91 -12.83 -3.24
C THR A 37 3.75 -11.34 -2.93
N ASN A 38 3.37 -10.53 -3.92
CA ASN A 38 3.17 -9.09 -3.69
C ASN A 38 1.97 -8.81 -2.79
N SER A 39 0.87 -9.58 -2.93
CA SER A 39 -0.28 -9.51 -2.03
C SER A 39 0.10 -9.85 -0.59
N VAL A 40 0.89 -10.88 -0.35
CA VAL A 40 1.33 -11.25 1.01
C VAL A 40 2.14 -10.12 1.63
N VAL A 41 3.14 -9.58 0.92
CA VAL A 41 3.97 -8.47 1.40
C VAL A 41 3.12 -7.23 1.69
N PHE A 42 2.22 -6.88 0.77
CA PHE A 42 1.32 -5.74 0.93
C PHE A 42 0.36 -5.94 2.11
N LEU A 43 -0.21 -7.13 2.28
CA LEU A 43 -1.15 -7.43 3.38
C LEU A 43 -0.47 -7.41 4.74
N CYS A 44 0.74 -7.95 4.87
CA CYS A 44 1.50 -7.86 6.13
C CYS A 44 1.66 -6.41 6.58
N TYR A 45 2.01 -5.53 5.64
CA TYR A 45 2.15 -4.12 5.92
C TYR A 45 0.80 -3.40 6.13
N LEU A 46 -0.22 -3.72 5.35
CA LEU A 46 -1.56 -3.17 5.53
C LEU A 46 -2.12 -3.49 6.91
N VAL A 47 -1.97 -4.73 7.38
CA VAL A 47 -2.37 -5.14 8.73
C VAL A 47 -1.62 -4.35 9.80
N PHE A 48 -0.31 -4.16 9.62
CA PHE A 48 0.48 -3.32 10.52
C PHE A 48 -0.03 -1.87 10.54
N MET A 49 -0.35 -1.29 9.39
CA MET A 49 -0.87 0.08 9.32
C MET A 49 -2.28 0.20 9.89
N ILE A 50 -3.15 -0.80 9.69
CA ILE A 50 -4.46 -0.86 10.35
C ILE A 50 -4.28 -0.87 11.87
N TYR A 51 -3.32 -1.63 12.39
CA TYR A 51 -3.00 -1.62 13.82
C TYR A 51 -2.57 -0.23 14.30
N ILE A 52 -1.65 0.44 13.58
CA ILE A 52 -1.25 1.82 13.89
C ILE A 52 -2.45 2.78 13.84
N PHE A 53 -3.31 2.67 12.83
CA PHE A 53 -4.48 3.55 12.67
C PHE A 53 -5.58 3.30 13.70
N SER A 54 -5.60 2.13 14.33
CA SER A 54 -6.60 1.77 15.34
C SER A 54 -6.36 2.45 16.69
N ASP A 55 -5.12 2.89 16.96
CA ASP A 55 -4.78 3.58 18.20
C ASP A 55 -4.72 5.10 18.00
N ALA A 56 -5.56 5.82 18.75
CA ALA A 56 -5.65 7.27 18.69
C ALA A 56 -4.41 7.98 19.25
N GLU A 57 -3.62 7.33 20.12
CA GLU A 57 -2.39 7.90 20.67
C GLU A 57 -1.34 8.14 19.58
N ASN A 58 -1.34 7.32 18.51
CA ASN A 58 -0.43 7.46 17.37
C ASN A 58 -0.62 8.77 16.59
N PHE A 59 -1.73 9.47 16.80
CA PHE A 59 -2.05 10.74 16.14
C PHE A 59 -1.87 11.97 17.03
N LYS A 60 -1.55 11.78 18.32
CA LYS A 60 -1.31 12.88 19.25
C LYS A 60 0.11 13.44 19.11
N TYR A 61 0.32 14.62 19.70
CA TYR A 61 1.64 15.25 19.81
C TYR A 61 2.38 15.48 18.48
N GLY A 62 1.64 15.63 17.37
CA GLY A 62 2.23 15.83 16.04
C GLY A 62 2.71 14.54 15.34
N ASN A 63 2.50 13.37 15.95
CA ASN A 63 2.88 12.08 15.36
C ASN A 63 2.08 11.71 14.10
N SER A 64 0.95 12.40 13.85
CA SER A 64 0.13 12.22 12.66
C SER A 64 0.93 12.37 11.35
N LEU A 65 1.89 13.30 11.31
CA LEU A 65 2.75 13.49 10.13
C LEU A 65 3.64 12.27 9.88
N SER A 66 4.23 11.69 10.92
CA SER A 66 5.05 10.48 10.82
C SER A 66 4.21 9.29 10.34
N VAL A 67 3.02 9.13 10.91
CA VAL A 67 2.08 8.07 10.51
C VAL A 67 1.69 8.22 9.04
N LEU A 68 1.41 9.45 8.60
CA LEU A 68 1.08 9.74 7.20
C LEU A 68 2.28 9.46 6.27
N PHE A 69 3.48 9.93 6.64
CA PHE A 69 4.69 9.75 5.85
C PHE A 69 5.06 8.28 5.68
N TYR A 70 5.17 7.53 6.78
CA TYR A 70 5.52 6.12 6.70
C TYR A 70 4.41 5.30 6.04
N GLY A 71 3.14 5.65 6.30
CA GLY A 71 1.99 5.06 5.64
C GLY A 71 2.01 5.23 4.12
N ALA A 72 2.33 6.44 3.63
CA ALA A 72 2.39 6.74 2.21
C ALA A 72 3.64 6.14 1.54
N LEU A 73 4.78 6.21 2.24
CA LEU A 73 6.07 5.79 1.71
C LEU A 73 6.03 4.34 1.21
N PHE A 74 5.48 3.42 2.01
CA PHE A 74 5.46 2.03 1.61
C PHE A 74 4.58 1.77 0.39
N VAL A 75 3.34 2.30 0.37
CA VAL A 75 2.43 2.04 -0.76
C VAL A 75 2.99 2.64 -2.06
N LEU A 76 3.61 3.82 -1.99
CA LEU A 76 4.27 4.46 -3.12
C LEU A 76 5.51 3.68 -3.59
N LEU A 77 6.36 3.24 -2.66
CA LEU A 77 7.51 2.41 -3.00
C LEU A 77 7.07 1.08 -3.62
N HIS A 78 6.01 0.48 -3.11
CA HIS A 78 5.48 -0.77 -3.65
C HIS A 78 4.98 -0.56 -5.08
N PHE A 79 4.26 0.53 -5.37
CA PHE A 79 3.91 0.89 -6.75
C PHE A 79 5.15 1.11 -7.64
N ALA A 80 6.14 1.86 -7.14
CA ALA A 80 7.36 2.15 -7.89
C ALA A 80 8.13 0.87 -8.25
N VAL A 81 8.32 -0.03 -7.29
CA VAL A 81 9.01 -1.31 -7.51
C VAL A 81 8.26 -2.17 -8.54
N LEU A 82 6.94 -2.31 -8.42
CA LEU A 82 6.14 -3.05 -9.41
C LEU A 82 6.23 -2.42 -10.81
N GLY A 83 6.18 -1.09 -10.89
CA GLY A 83 6.32 -0.33 -12.12
C GLY A 83 7.69 -0.55 -12.79
N LEU A 84 8.77 -0.43 -12.00
CA LEU A 84 10.14 -0.65 -12.46
C LEU A 84 10.36 -2.07 -12.95
N ILE A 85 9.90 -3.08 -12.21
CA ILE A 85 10.00 -4.49 -12.62
C ILE A 85 9.30 -4.70 -13.97
N LYS A 86 8.13 -4.09 -14.17
CA LYS A 86 7.39 -4.17 -15.43
C LYS A 86 8.14 -3.49 -16.57
N LEU A 87 8.67 -2.28 -16.35
CA LEU A 87 9.41 -1.52 -17.36
C LEU A 87 10.68 -2.27 -17.80
N VAL A 88 11.49 -2.74 -16.85
CA VAL A 88 12.72 -3.51 -17.13
C VAL A 88 12.39 -4.77 -17.93
N ARG A 89 11.34 -5.50 -17.55
CA ARG A 89 10.94 -6.71 -18.28
C ARG A 89 10.43 -6.44 -19.70
N THR A 90 9.80 -5.29 -19.93
CA THR A 90 9.37 -4.87 -21.27
C THR A 90 10.56 -4.43 -22.11
N SER A 91 11.56 -3.75 -21.53
CA SER A 91 12.74 -3.27 -22.25
C SER A 91 13.74 -4.35 -22.64
N MET A 92 13.72 -5.51 -21.97
CA MET A 92 14.58 -6.67 -22.29
C MET A 92 13.93 -7.66 -23.27
N LYS A 93 12.74 -7.36 -23.78
CA LYS A 93 12.07 -8.11 -24.85
C LYS A 93 12.29 -7.42 -26.18
#